data_AF-A0A954B5K1-F1
#
_entry.id   AF-A0A954B5K1-F1
#
_cell.length_a   1.000
_cell.length_b   1.000
_cell.length_c   1.000
_cell.angle_alpha   90.00
_cell.angle_beta   90.00
_cell.angle_gamma   90.00
#
_symmetry.space_group_name_H-M   'P 1'
#
loop_
_entity.id
_entity.type
_entity.pdbx_description
1 polymer ?
#
loop_
_entity_poly.entity_id
_entity_poly.type
_entity_poly.pdbx_seq_one_letter_code
_entity_poly.pdbx_strand_id
1 'polypeptide(L)'
;TSTTHIANLVHAIDLALTRGNGGQAYFILDDGVRTMKEMISGIAATRGIQLPEKNVPSWLADTLAGVMEGAWRTFNLKGEPLTRFGAMIMSRDSVLIDAKARREMGYAPVISVEEGLRQLQSA
;
A
#
# COMPACT_ATOMS: atom_id res chain seq x y z
N THR A 1 2.32 1.48 7.08
CA THR A 1 2.56 1.00 5.71
C THR A 1 3.34 2.03 4.92
N SER A 2 4.36 1.59 4.19
CA SER A 2 5.10 2.39 3.22
C SER A 2 4.40 2.30 1.86
N THR A 3 4.38 3.41 1.13
CA THR A 3 3.79 3.54 -0.21
C THR A 3 4.81 4.12 -1.18
N THR A 4 4.49 4.05 -2.46
CA THR A 4 5.27 4.70 -3.51
C THR A 4 4.34 5.25 -4.58
N HIS A 5 4.31 6.56 -4.76
CA HIS A 5 3.63 7.17 -5.89
C HIS A 5 4.33 6.80 -7.21
N ILE A 6 3.56 6.60 -8.29
CA ILE A 6 4.13 6.16 -9.57
C ILE A 6 5.19 7.14 -10.12
N ALA A 7 4.99 8.44 -9.96
CA ALA A 7 5.99 9.44 -10.37
C ALA A 7 7.27 9.38 -9.53
N ASN A 8 7.17 9.04 -8.23
CA ASN A 8 8.34 8.84 -7.38
C ASN A 8 9.10 7.59 -7.79
N LEU A 9 8.40 6.53 -8.18
CA LEU A 9 9.02 5.32 -8.72
C LEU A 9 9.76 5.62 -10.03
N VAL A 10 9.13 6.34 -10.97
CA VAL A 10 9.77 6.74 -12.23
C VAL A 10 11.00 7.61 -11.98
N HIS A 11 10.90 8.58 -11.07
CA HIS A 11 12.04 9.40 -10.65
C HIS A 11 13.19 8.55 -10.07
N ALA A 12 12.87 7.57 -9.22
CA ALA A 12 13.87 6.66 -8.68
C ALA A 12 14.52 5.76 -9.74
N ILE A 13 13.78 5.35 -10.77
CA ILE A 13 14.35 4.57 -11.90
C ILE A 13 15.38 5.41 -12.65
N ASP A 14 15.08 6.69 -12.94
CA ASP A 14 16.03 7.61 -13.58
C ASP A 14 17.30 7.79 -12.72
N LEU A 15 17.14 7.98 -11.41
CA LEU A 15 18.25 8.05 -10.47
C LEU A 15 19.06 6.75 -10.42
N ALA A 16 18.40 5.60 -10.46
CA ALA A 16 19.08 4.31 -10.46
C ALA A 16 19.92 4.10 -11.74
N LEU A 17 19.45 4.59 -12.88
CA LEU A 17 20.17 4.50 -14.16
C LEU A 17 21.35 5.48 -14.25
N THR A 18 21.24 6.65 -13.64
CA THR A 18 22.24 7.73 -13.78
C THR A 18 23.23 7.80 -12.62
N ARG A 19 22.82 7.39 -11.41
CA ARG A 19 23.58 7.52 -10.16
C ARG A 19 23.60 6.23 -9.32
N GLY A 20 22.79 5.24 -9.67
CA GLY A 20 22.71 3.98 -8.94
C GLY A 20 23.90 3.06 -9.18
N ASN A 21 24.10 2.12 -8.26
CA ASN A 21 25.14 1.10 -8.37
C ASN A 21 24.56 -0.19 -8.97
N GLY A 22 25.21 -0.72 -10.02
CA GLY A 22 24.81 -1.98 -10.66
C GLY A 22 24.77 -3.15 -9.67
N GLY A 23 23.77 -4.03 -9.82
CA GLY A 23 23.58 -5.21 -8.96
C GLY A 23 23.02 -4.90 -7.56
N GLN A 24 22.66 -3.65 -7.28
CA GLN A 24 22.05 -3.27 -6.01
C GLN A 24 20.52 -3.23 -6.08
N ALA A 25 19.88 -3.61 -4.98
CA ALA A 25 18.45 -3.37 -4.76
C ALA A 25 18.24 -2.14 -3.86
N TYR A 26 17.18 -1.38 -4.14
CA TYR A 26 16.78 -0.16 -3.44
C TYR A 26 15.27 -0.19 -3.12
N PHE A 27 14.90 0.19 -1.90
CA PHE A 27 13.52 0.49 -1.56
C PHE A 27 13.21 1.94 -1.88
N ILE A 28 12.10 2.17 -2.59
CA ILE A 28 11.66 3.50 -3.02
C ILE A 28 10.37 3.81 -2.29
N LEU A 29 10.35 4.84 -1.46
CA LEU A 29 9.23 5.11 -0.55
C LEU A 29 8.82 6.58 -0.65
N ASP A 30 7.54 6.85 -0.44
CA ASP A 30 7.03 8.19 -0.17
C ASP A 30 7.40 8.62 1.27
N ASP A 31 7.37 9.92 1.53
CA ASP A 31 7.66 10.44 2.86
C ASP A 31 6.50 10.18 3.86
N GLY A 32 6.89 9.88 5.10
CA GLY A 32 5.99 9.61 6.21
C GLY A 32 5.52 8.16 6.31
N VAL A 33 4.86 7.84 7.41
CA VAL A 33 4.27 6.51 7.66
C VAL A 33 2.77 6.70 7.86
N ARG A 34 1.97 5.95 7.11
CA ARG A 34 0.50 5.93 7.23
C ARG A 34 0.05 4.50 7.43
N THR A 35 -1.00 4.29 8.20
CA THR A 35 -1.67 2.99 8.29
C THR A 35 -2.32 2.65 6.94
N MET A 36 -2.51 1.36 6.68
CA MET A 36 -3.24 0.93 5.47
C MET A 36 -4.67 1.50 5.45
N LYS A 37 -5.30 1.62 6.62
CA LYS A 37 -6.62 2.24 6.80
C LYS A 37 -6.60 3.72 6.39
N GLU A 38 -5.64 4.51 6.84
CA GLU A 38 -5.52 5.92 6.45
C GLU A 38 -5.35 6.07 4.94
N MET A 39 -4.52 5.23 4.32
CA MET A 39 -4.31 5.29 2.87
C MET A 39 -5.60 4.96 2.10
N ILE A 40 -6.27 3.86 2.45
CA ILE A 40 -7.53 3.45 1.78
C ILE A 40 -8.64 4.47 2.03
N SER A 41 -8.74 5.01 3.24
CA SER A 41 -9.71 6.06 3.59
C SER A 41 -9.44 7.35 2.84
N GLY A 42 -8.16 7.73 2.71
CA GLY A 42 -7.74 8.88 1.90
C GLY A 42 -8.17 8.71 0.45
N ILE A 43 -7.90 7.55 -0.17
CA ILE A 43 -8.30 7.24 -1.54
C ILE A 43 -9.83 7.30 -1.69
N ALA A 44 -10.60 6.66 -0.81
CA ALA A 44 -12.06 6.67 -0.87
C ALA A 44 -12.62 8.10 -0.75
N ALA A 45 -12.04 8.91 0.15
CA ALA A 45 -12.44 10.30 0.35
C ALA A 45 -12.23 11.16 -0.91
N THR A 46 -11.25 10.84 -1.77
CA THR A 46 -11.06 11.54 -3.05
C THR A 46 -12.27 11.45 -3.98
N ARG A 47 -13.12 10.43 -3.79
CA ARG A 47 -14.36 10.20 -4.55
C ARG A 47 -15.61 10.47 -3.73
N GLY A 48 -15.49 11.20 -2.61
CA GLY A 48 -16.60 11.53 -1.72
C GLY A 48 -17.13 10.33 -0.93
N ILE A 49 -16.40 9.22 -0.87
CA ILE A 49 -16.81 8.01 -0.15
C ILE A 49 -16.18 8.05 1.25
N GLN A 50 -17.01 8.05 2.29
CA GLN A 50 -16.57 7.90 3.67
C GLN A 50 -16.62 6.43 4.09
N LEU A 51 -15.48 5.88 4.50
CA LEU A 51 -15.41 4.50 4.98
C LEU A 51 -15.80 4.39 6.45
N PRO A 52 -16.35 3.24 6.89
CA PRO A 52 -16.66 3.02 8.30
C PRO A 52 -15.40 3.04 9.17
N GLU A 53 -15.53 3.58 10.39
CA GLU A 53 -14.41 3.64 11.34
C GLU A 53 -14.20 2.35 12.13
N LYS A 54 -15.03 1.33 11.91
CA LYS A 54 -15.00 0.06 12.65
C LYS A 54 -13.69 -0.69 12.41
N ASN A 55 -13.17 -1.30 13.47
CA ASN A 55 -11.99 -2.16 13.41
C ASN A 55 -12.37 -3.57 13.87
N VAL A 56 -11.73 -4.59 13.28
CA VAL A 56 -11.90 -5.99 13.65
C VAL A 56 -10.54 -6.53 14.10
N PRO A 57 -10.44 -7.24 15.24
CA PRO A 57 -9.18 -7.88 15.65
C PRO A 57 -8.68 -8.88 14.60
N SER A 58 -7.36 -8.92 14.38
CA SER A 58 -6.75 -9.73 13.32
C SER A 58 -7.10 -11.23 13.41
N TRP A 59 -7.12 -11.80 14.62
CA TRP A 59 -7.49 -13.21 14.84
C TRP A 59 -8.93 -13.52 14.40
N LEU A 60 -9.85 -12.56 14.59
CA LEU A 60 -11.26 -12.72 14.20
C LEU A 60 -11.39 -12.60 12.69
N ALA A 61 -10.70 -11.64 12.07
CA ALA A 61 -10.65 -11.49 10.62
C ALA A 61 -10.08 -12.75 9.94
N ASP A 62 -8.98 -13.32 10.45
CA ASP A 62 -8.39 -14.56 9.93
C ASP A 62 -9.34 -15.76 10.06
N THR A 63 -10.03 -15.88 11.20
CA THR A 63 -11.00 -16.96 11.44
C THR A 63 -12.17 -16.85 10.47
N LEU A 64 -12.77 -15.67 10.32
CA LEU A 64 -13.87 -15.43 9.39
C LEU A 64 -13.44 -15.69 7.94
N ALA A 65 -12.24 -15.26 7.57
CA ALA A 65 -11.70 -15.49 6.24
C ALA A 65 -11.54 -17.00 5.94
N GLY A 66 -11.05 -17.79 6.90
CA GLY A 66 -10.97 -19.25 6.74
C GLY A 66 -12.34 -19.92 6.57
N VAL A 67 -13.35 -19.46 7.29
CA VAL A 67 -14.75 -19.93 7.13
C VAL A 67 -15.28 -19.58 5.73
N MET A 68 -15.03 -18.34 5.27
CA MET A 68 -15.47 -17.89 3.95
C MET A 68 -14.79 -18.68 2.82
N GLU A 69 -13.48 -18.89 2.88
CA GLU A 69 -12.75 -19.73 1.92
C GLU A 69 -13.34 -21.15 1.85
N GLY A 70 -13.63 -21.75 3.02
CA GLY A 70 -14.27 -23.06 3.10
C GLY A 70 -15.65 -23.10 2.47
N ALA A 71 -16.50 -22.11 2.76
CA ALA A 71 -17.85 -22.01 2.21
C ALA A 71 -17.83 -21.78 0.70
N TRP A 72 -17.00 -20.87 0.19
CA TRP A 72 -16.88 -20.59 -1.24
C TRP A 72 -16.41 -21.81 -2.02
N ARG A 73 -15.42 -22.54 -1.50
CA ARG A 73 -14.92 -23.76 -2.12
C ARG A 73 -15.94 -24.90 -2.10
N THR A 74 -16.76 -24.99 -1.05
CA THR A 74 -17.73 -26.09 -0.88
C THR A 74 -19.02 -25.87 -1.67
N PHE A 75 -19.51 -24.64 -1.71
CA PHE A 75 -20.80 -24.30 -2.33
C PHE A 75 -20.67 -23.63 -3.71
N ASN A 76 -19.46 -23.43 -4.21
CA ASN A 76 -19.18 -22.77 -5.49
C ASN A 76 -19.89 -21.42 -5.62
N LEU A 77 -19.77 -20.59 -4.58
CA LEU A 77 -20.44 -19.31 -4.50
C LEU A 77 -19.84 -18.30 -5.47
N LYS A 78 -20.68 -17.40 -6.01
CA LYS A 78 -20.25 -16.30 -6.88
C LYS A 78 -19.68 -15.14 -6.06
N GLY A 79 -18.77 -14.38 -6.65
CA GLY A 79 -18.10 -13.24 -6.01
C GLY A 79 -16.83 -13.65 -5.27
N GLU A 80 -16.09 -12.67 -4.74
CA GLU A 80 -14.79 -12.87 -4.11
C GLU A 80 -14.91 -12.79 -2.59
N PRO A 81 -14.57 -13.86 -1.83
CA PRO A 81 -14.63 -13.85 -0.39
C PRO A 81 -13.48 -13.04 0.20
N LEU A 82 -13.61 -12.64 1.48
CA LEU A 82 -12.43 -12.31 2.26
C LEU A 82 -11.58 -13.58 2.40
N THR A 83 -10.35 -13.51 1.91
CA THR A 83 -9.36 -14.58 2.04
C THR A 83 -8.46 -14.34 3.25
N ARG A 84 -7.87 -15.41 3.80
CA ARG A 84 -6.90 -15.29 4.90
C ARG A 84 -5.70 -14.48 4.47
N PHE A 85 -5.32 -14.58 3.20
CA PHE A 85 -4.29 -13.73 2.60
C PHE A 85 -4.68 -12.25 2.63
N GLY A 86 -5.90 -11.91 2.18
CA GLY A 86 -6.42 -10.54 2.24
C GLY A 86 -6.46 -10.00 3.68
N ALA A 87 -7.00 -10.78 4.62
CA ALA A 87 -7.05 -10.42 6.04
C ALA A 87 -5.64 -10.21 6.64
N MET A 88 -4.68 -11.06 6.26
CA MET A 88 -3.29 -10.97 6.69
C MET A 88 -2.61 -9.70 6.18
N ILE A 89 -2.76 -9.36 4.89
CA ILE A 89 -2.21 -8.12 4.33
C ILE A 89 -2.79 -6.91 5.08
N MET A 90 -4.11 -6.86 5.27
CA MET A 90 -4.78 -5.73 5.93
C MET A 90 -4.40 -5.57 7.41
N SER A 91 -3.94 -6.65 8.05
CA SER A 91 -3.60 -6.66 9.48
C SER A 91 -2.14 -6.30 9.78
N ARG A 92 -1.28 -6.17 8.77
CA ARG A 92 0.18 -6.03 8.97
C ARG A 92 0.70 -4.65 8.60
N ASP A 93 1.56 -4.12 9.46
CA ASP A 93 2.36 -2.96 9.14
C ASP A 93 3.55 -3.36 8.26
N SER A 94 3.54 -2.88 7.01
CA SER A 94 4.67 -3.00 6.10
C SER A 94 5.43 -1.68 6.08
N VAL A 95 6.38 -1.49 6.99
CA VAL A 95 7.23 -0.30 7.07
C VAL A 95 8.64 -0.66 6.60
N LEU A 96 9.11 0.04 5.57
CA LEU A 96 10.40 -0.20 4.93
C LEU A 96 11.34 1.00 5.17
N ILE A 97 12.63 0.81 4.88
CA ILE A 97 13.66 1.84 5.03
C ILE A 97 14.32 2.10 3.67
N ASP A 98 14.26 3.35 3.20
CA ASP A 98 14.84 3.80 1.92
C ASP A 98 16.23 4.44 2.07
N ALA A 99 16.85 4.37 3.25
CA ALA A 99 18.11 5.04 3.56
C ALA A 99 19.22 4.75 2.54
N LYS A 100 19.23 3.55 1.95
CA LYS A 100 20.17 3.18 0.90
C LYS A 100 19.95 3.98 -0.40
N ALA A 101 18.69 4.10 -0.83
CA ALA A 101 18.29 4.91 -1.99
C ALA A 101 18.67 6.38 -1.79
N ARG A 102 18.38 6.94 -0.60
CA ARG A 102 18.73 8.33 -0.28
C ARG A 102 20.24 8.58 -0.32
N ARG A 103 21.03 7.67 0.27
CA ARG A 103 22.48 7.81 0.37
C ARG A 103 23.20 7.62 -0.96
N GLU A 104 22.83 6.61 -1.74
CA GLU A 104 23.62 6.19 -2.91
C GLU A 104 23.21 6.90 -4.19
N MET A 105 21.92 7.16 -4.41
CA MET A 105 21.45 7.83 -5.62
C MET A 105 20.88 9.23 -5.37
N GLY A 106 20.86 9.69 -4.12
CA GLY A 106 20.32 11.00 -3.76
C GLY A 106 18.81 11.09 -3.85
N TYR A 107 18.11 9.96 -3.69
CA TYR A 107 16.65 9.91 -3.83
C TYR A 107 15.94 10.72 -2.76
N ALA A 108 14.94 11.48 -3.21
CA ALA A 108 13.88 12.06 -2.40
C ALA A 108 12.58 12.03 -3.22
N PRO A 109 11.42 11.78 -2.60
CA PRO A 109 10.16 11.79 -3.32
C PRO A 109 9.86 13.19 -3.88
N VAL A 110 9.33 13.23 -5.10
CA VAL A 110 8.97 14.46 -5.81
C VAL A 110 7.48 14.79 -5.70
N ILE A 111 6.65 13.79 -5.36
CA ILE A 111 5.22 13.92 -5.08
C ILE A 111 4.95 13.43 -3.66
N SER A 112 4.29 14.24 -2.84
CA SER A 112 3.83 13.80 -1.52
C SER A 112 2.57 12.94 -1.63
N VAL A 113 2.25 12.19 -0.58
CA VAL A 113 1.01 11.39 -0.54
C VAL A 113 -0.22 12.30 -0.64
N GLU A 114 -0.22 13.45 0.04
CA GLU A 114 -1.29 14.44 -0.01
C GLU A 114 -1.52 14.95 -1.43
N GLU A 115 -0.43 15.27 -2.13
CA GLU A 115 -0.49 15.73 -3.52
C GLU A 115 -1.00 14.63 -4.46
N GLY A 116 -0.53 13.39 -4.28
CA GLY A 116 -1.04 12.24 -5.03
C GLY A 116 -2.53 11.99 -4.80
N LEU A 117 -3.01 12.09 -3.56
CA LEU A 117 -4.44 11.99 -3.24
C LEU A 117 -5.25 13.12 -3.88
N ARG A 118 -4.71 14.35 -3.92
CA ARG A 118 -5.36 15.47 -4.59
C ARG A 118 -5.49 15.23 -6.10
N GLN A 119 -4.49 14.65 -6.74
CA GLN A 119 -4.53 14.32 -8.18
C GLN A 119 -5.64 13.31 -8.51
N LEU A 120 -5.95 12.38 -7.61
CA LEU A 120 -7.05 11.41 -7.78
C LEU A 120 -8.45 12.03 -7.72
N GLN A 121 -8.61 13.22 -7.13
CA GLN A 121 -9.89 13.95 -7.12
C GLN A 121 -10.22 14.55 -8.50
N SER A 122 -9.19 14.92 -9.26
CA SER A 122 -9.31 15.53 -10.58
C SER A 122 -9.33 14.54 -11.75
N ALA A 123 -9.18 13.24 -11.47
CA ALA A 123 -9.16 12.16 -12.46
C ALA A 123 -10.46 11.35 -12.43
#